data_AF-A0A7X9DKE6-F1
#
_entry.id   AF-A0A7X9DKE6-F1
#
_cell.length_a   1.000
_cell.length_b   1.000
_cell.length_c   1.000
_cell.angle_alpha   90.00
_cell.angle_beta   90.00
_cell.angle_gamma   90.00
#
_symmetry.space_group_name_H-M   'P 1'
#
loop_
_entity.id
_entity.type
_entity.pdbx_description
1 polymer ?
#
loop_
_entity_poly.entity_id
_entity_poly.type
_entity_poly.pdbx_seq_one_letter_code
_entity_poly.pdbx_strand_id
1 'polypeptide(L)'
;MKKYEVYESNAGQLILVVYGDNGKPEYIHSGYEYMPGQLSQDLKLLQEGADPAEDWENNMVDEVNVEDVEDLEDMNLVADNDGVYTEKMGIAAQIEFEEV
;
A
#
# COMPACT_ATOMS: atom_id res chain seq x y z
N MET A 1 1.22 -14.57 -6.14
CA MET A 1 1.60 -13.36 -5.39
C MET A 1 0.94 -12.18 -6.09
N LYS A 2 0.10 -11.42 -5.38
CA LYS A 2 -0.56 -10.25 -5.94
C LYS A 2 0.47 -9.16 -6.23
N LYS A 3 0.21 -8.36 -7.26
CA LYS A 3 0.98 -7.14 -7.48
C LYS A 3 0.52 -6.09 -6.47
N TYR A 4 1.45 -5.32 -5.92
CA TYR A 4 1.14 -4.22 -5.03
C TYR A 4 2.07 -3.04 -5.25
N GLU A 5 1.56 -1.87 -4.87
CA GLU A 5 2.30 -0.62 -4.83
C GLU A 5 1.95 0.11 -3.53
N VAL A 6 2.96 0.73 -2.92
CA VAL A 6 2.81 1.56 -1.73
C VAL A 6 3.23 2.98 -2.07
N TYR A 7 2.32 3.92 -1.80
CA TYR A 7 2.51 5.33 -2.05
C TYR A 7 2.55 6.12 -0.75
N GLU A 8 3.38 7.16 -0.72
CA GLU A 8 3.41 8.16 0.35
C GLU A 8 3.15 9.56 -0.22
N SER A 9 2.21 10.28 0.38
CA SER A 9 1.94 11.69 0.03
C SER A 9 2.89 12.63 0.76
N ASN A 10 2.97 13.88 0.29
CA ASN A 10 3.74 14.93 0.98
C ASN A 10 3.25 15.24 2.40
N ALA A 11 2.02 14.84 2.75
CA ALA A 11 1.42 14.98 4.08
C ALA A 11 1.72 13.76 4.98
N GLY A 12 2.41 12.73 4.47
CA GLY A 12 2.74 11.51 5.21
C GLY A 12 1.63 10.47 5.22
N GLN A 13 0.63 10.57 4.33
CA GLN A 13 -0.38 9.53 4.18
C GLN A 13 0.24 8.33 3.47
N LEU A 14 0.04 7.13 4.01
CA LEU A 14 0.47 5.88 3.39
C LEU A 14 -0.72 5.16 2.77
N ILE A 15 -0.57 4.74 1.50
CA ILE A 15 -1.60 4.03 0.74
C ILE A 15 -1.00 2.74 0.18
N LEU A 16 -1.65 1.61 0.44
CA LEU A 16 -1.40 0.33 -0.21
C LEU A 16 -2.43 0.12 -1.30
N VAL A 17 -1.97 -0.19 -2.52
CA VAL A 17 -2.81 -0.62 -3.64
C VAL A 17 -2.42 -2.05 -4.01
N VAL A 18 -3.40 -2.95 -4.11
CA VAL A 18 -3.20 -4.34 -4.53
C VAL A 18 -4.02 -4.62 -5.78
N TYR A 19 -3.38 -5.21 -6.77
CA TYR A 19 -3.94 -5.41 -8.10
C TYR A 19 -4.32 -6.86 -8.35
N GLY A 20 -5.46 -7.04 -9.01
CA GLY A 20 -5.91 -8.31 -9.55
C GLY A 20 -5.19 -8.73 -10.82
N ASP A 21 -5.50 -9.94 -11.29
CA ASP A 21 -4.92 -10.54 -12.51
C ASP A 21 -5.22 -9.73 -13.78
N ASN A 22 -6.31 -8.96 -13.75
CA ASN A 22 -6.71 -8.06 -14.85
C ASN A 22 -5.94 -6.72 -14.84
N GLY A 23 -5.02 -6.52 -13.90
CA GLY A 23 -4.23 -5.30 -13.73
C GLY A 23 -5.00 -4.14 -13.11
N LYS A 24 -6.22 -4.36 -12.59
CA LYS A 24 -7.01 -3.34 -11.89
C LYS A 24 -6.83 -3.47 -10.38
N PRO A 25 -6.94 -2.35 -9.63
CA PRO A 25 -7.02 -2.41 -8.17
C PRO A 25 -8.18 -3.31 -7.72
N GLU A 26 -7.90 -4.23 -6.81
CA GLU A 26 -8.90 -5.06 -6.11
C GLU A 26 -8.98 -4.72 -4.62
N TYR A 27 -7.94 -4.08 -4.07
CA TYR A 27 -7.89 -3.62 -2.69
C TYR A 27 -7.06 -2.34 -2.60
N ILE A 28 -7.56 -1.36 -1.84
CA ILE A 28 -6.86 -0.13 -1.50
C ILE A 28 -7.05 0.10 0.00
N HIS A 29 -5.98 0.41 0.71
CA HIS A 29 -6.06 0.79 2.11
C HIS A 29 -5.16 1.97 2.40
N SER A 30 -5.62 2.85 3.29
CA SER A 30 -4.87 4.00 3.78
C SER A 30 -5.02 4.13 5.29
N GLY A 31 -4.21 4.99 5.90
CA GLY A 31 -4.21 5.19 7.35
C GLY A 31 -3.17 4.36 8.10
N TYR A 32 -2.25 3.71 7.37
CA TYR A 32 -1.12 2.99 7.96
C TYR A 32 -0.23 3.91 8.80
N GLU A 33 -0.17 5.21 8.51
CA GLU A 33 0.59 6.19 9.28
C GLU A 33 0.13 6.31 10.75
N TYR A 34 -1.09 5.85 11.07
CA TYR A 34 -1.62 5.83 12.43
C TYR A 34 -1.35 4.51 13.17
N MET A 35 -0.88 3.47 12.48
CA MET A 35 -0.55 2.17 13.06
C MET A 35 0.77 1.61 12.50
N PRO A 36 1.92 2.18 12.92
CA PRO A 36 3.23 1.74 12.44
C PRO A 36 3.48 0.24 12.63
N GLY A 37 4.04 -0.38 11.60
CA GLY A 37 4.37 -1.81 11.52
C GLY A 37 3.25 -2.67 10.92
N GLN A 38 2.02 -2.15 10.77
CA GLN A 38 0.92 -2.88 10.14
C GLN A 38 1.18 -3.07 8.64
N LEU A 39 1.63 -2.02 7.92
CA LEU A 39 1.88 -2.11 6.49
C LEU A 39 2.97 -3.14 6.18
N SER A 40 4.05 -3.16 6.96
CA SER A 40 5.15 -4.12 6.79
C SER A 40 4.70 -5.57 7.02
N GLN A 41 3.78 -5.80 7.96
CA GLN A 41 3.16 -7.11 8.18
C GLN A 41 2.27 -7.52 7.01
N ASP A 42 1.46 -6.59 6.51
CA ASP A 42 0.57 -6.78 5.36
C ASP A 42 1.36 -7.10 4.09
N LEU A 43 2.46 -6.38 3.81
CA LEU A 43 3.35 -6.65 2.68
C LEU A 43 3.99 -8.05 2.78
N LYS A 44 4.36 -8.49 3.98
CA LYS A 44 4.89 -9.84 4.18
C LYS A 44 3.85 -10.91 3.87
N LEU A 45 2.60 -10.73 4.31
CA LEU A 45 1.50 -11.65 4.00
C LEU A 45 1.23 -11.70 2.48
N LEU A 46 1.28 -10.56 1.80
CA LEU A 46 1.18 -10.48 0.34
C LEU A 46 2.29 -11.28 -0.35
N GLN A 47 3.53 -11.17 0.13
CA GLN A 47 4.68 -11.95 -0.37
C GLN A 47 4.52 -13.45 -0.12
N GLU A 48 3.86 -13.83 0.97
CA GLU A 48 3.51 -15.22 1.31
C GLU A 48 2.30 -15.75 0.51
N GLY A 49 1.62 -14.88 -0.24
CA GLY A 49 0.56 -15.25 -1.17
C GLY A 49 -0.86 -14.97 -0.68
N ALA A 50 -1.04 -14.17 0.36
CA ALA A 50 -2.36 -13.69 0.79
C ALA A 50 -3.07 -12.94 -0.34
N ASP A 51 -4.39 -13.06 -0.38
CA ASP A 51 -5.28 -12.29 -1.23
C ASP A 51 -6.14 -11.41 -0.32
N PRO A 52 -5.77 -10.14 -0.09
CA PRO A 52 -6.49 -9.26 0.81
C PRO A 52 -7.99 -9.24 0.50
N ALA A 53 -8.38 -9.23 -0.78
CA ALA A 53 -9.77 -9.17 -1.24
C ALA A 53 -10.64 -10.36 -0.78
N GLU A 54 -10.03 -11.49 -0.44
CA GLU A 54 -10.70 -12.68 0.09
C GLU A 54 -10.41 -12.91 1.58
N ASP A 55 -9.20 -12.57 2.03
CA ASP A 55 -8.65 -13.01 3.33
C ASP A 55 -8.86 -11.99 4.47
N TRP A 56 -9.01 -10.69 4.17
CA TRP A 56 -8.99 -9.63 5.20
C TRP A 56 -10.39 -9.08 5.51
N GLU A 57 -10.76 -9.06 6.80
CA GLU A 57 -12.05 -8.52 7.25
C GLU A 57 -12.07 -6.98 7.12
N ASN A 58 -13.19 -6.42 6.64
CA ASN A 58 -13.35 -5.03 6.19
C ASN A 58 -12.63 -4.68 4.88
N ASN A 59 -12.64 -5.58 3.90
CA ASN A 59 -12.46 -5.23 2.49
C ASN A 59 -13.56 -4.30 2.00
N MET A 60 -13.62 -3.10 2.56
CA MET A 60 -14.37 -2.02 1.96
C MET A 60 -13.56 -1.55 0.77
N VAL A 61 -13.84 -2.18 -0.37
CA VAL A 61 -14.09 -1.42 -1.60
C VAL A 61 -15.33 -0.53 -1.33
N ASP A 62 -15.29 0.35 -0.32
CA ASP A 62 -16.21 1.47 -0.26
C ASP A 62 -15.63 2.46 -1.25
N GLU A 63 -16.16 2.40 -2.47
CA GLU A 63 -15.90 3.36 -3.52
C GLU A 63 -14.40 3.57 -3.77
N VAL A 64 -13.73 2.61 -4.43
CA VAL A 64 -12.53 2.95 -5.19
C VAL A 64 -12.97 3.97 -6.23
N ASN A 65 -12.85 5.26 -5.90
CA ASN A 65 -12.92 6.29 -6.91
C ASN A 65 -11.63 6.14 -7.69
N VAL A 66 -11.74 5.87 -8.98
CA VAL A 66 -10.56 5.86 -9.86
C VAL A 66 -9.81 7.20 -9.77
N GLU A 67 -10.52 8.27 -9.37
CA GLU A 67 -9.96 9.56 -9.00
C GLU A 67 -8.93 9.47 -7.84
N ASP A 68 -9.12 8.62 -6.83
CA ASP A 68 -8.15 8.43 -5.74
C ASP A 68 -6.84 7.77 -6.23
N VAL A 69 -6.91 7.03 -7.35
CA VAL A 69 -5.73 6.45 -8.03
C VAL A 69 -5.08 7.47 -8.96
N GLU A 70 -5.87 8.35 -9.61
CA GLU A 70 -5.34 9.48 -10.39
C GLU A 70 -4.65 10.52 -9.48
N ASP A 71 -5.13 10.70 -8.24
CA ASP A 71 -4.50 11.53 -7.22
C ASP A 71 -3.15 10.98 -6.71
N LEU A 72 -2.77 9.74 -7.08
CA LEU A 72 -1.43 9.19 -6.79
C LEU A 72 -0.33 9.84 -7.64
N GLU A 73 -0.65 10.60 -8.69
CA GLU A 73 0.36 11.28 -9.53
C GLU A 73 1.27 12.22 -8.71
N ASP A 74 0.78 12.76 -7.60
CA ASP A 74 1.53 13.62 -6.68
C ASP A 74 2.15 12.87 -5.48
N MET A 75 2.06 11.53 -5.45
CA MET A 75 2.61 10.68 -4.39
C MET A 75 3.89 9.96 -4.83
N ASN A 76 4.74 9.63 -3.87
CA ASN A 76 5.96 8.87 -4.12
C ASN A 76 5.69 7.36 -3.97
N LEU A 77 6.04 6.57 -4.99
CA LEU A 77 6.11 5.12 -4.87
C LEU A 77 7.29 4.73 -3.96
N VAL A 78 6.99 4.25 -2.75
CA VAL A 78 7.99 3.94 -1.71
C VAL A 78 8.23 2.45 -1.53
N ALA A 79 7.32 1.58 -1.98
CA ALA A 79 7.55 0.14 -2.06
C ALA A 79 6.66 -0.52 -3.12
N ASP A 80 7.12 -1.65 -3.64
CA ASP A 80 6.36 -2.55 -4.52
C ASP A 80 6.89 -3.99 -4.38
N ASN A 81 6.53 -4.86 -5.33
CA ASN A 81 7.01 -6.24 -5.35
C ASN A 81 8.53 -6.40 -5.55
N ASP A 82 9.24 -5.39 -6.07
CA ASP A 82 10.69 -5.42 -6.32
C ASP A 82 11.49 -4.94 -5.09
N GLY A 83 10.85 -4.22 -4.17
CA GLY A 83 11.41 -3.90 -2.86
C GLY A 83 10.95 -2.55 -2.31
N VAL A 84 11.77 -2.01 -1.43
CA VAL A 84 11.52 -0.78 -0.67
C VAL A 84 12.48 0.32 -1.16
N TYR A 85 11.94 1.47 -1.54
CA TYR A 85 12.65 2.62 -2.14
C TYR A 85 12.94 3.70 -1.10
N THR A 86 13.92 3.44 -0.22
CA THR A 86 14.26 4.34 0.91
C THR A 86 14.56 5.78 0.51
N GLU A 87 15.09 6.01 -0.69
CA GLU A 87 15.42 7.33 -1.23
C GLU A 87 14.19 8.17 -1.63
N LYS A 88 13.02 7.53 -1.72
CA LYS A 88 11.74 8.18 -2.09
C LYS A 88 10.83 8.42 -0.88
N MET A 89 11.24 7.99 0.31
CA MET A 89 10.45 8.07 1.52
C MET A 89 10.45 9.47 2.13
N GLY A 90 9.26 9.89 2.56
CA GLY A 90 9.04 10.83 3.64
C GLY A 90 9.11 10.15 5.02
N ILE A 91 8.63 10.87 6.03
CA ILE A 91 8.78 10.47 7.43
C ILE A 91 7.90 9.26 7.78
N ALA A 92 6.70 9.16 7.22
CA ALA A 92 5.77 8.09 7.58
C ALA A 92 6.28 6.74 7.07
N ALA A 93 6.74 6.68 5.81
CA ALA A 93 7.34 5.47 5.27
C ALA A 93 8.65 5.13 5.99
N GLN A 94 9.47 6.11 6.36
CA GLN A 94 10.66 5.85 7.17
C GLN A 94 10.32 5.17 8.49
N ILE A 95 9.36 5.70 9.25
CA ILE A 95 8.90 5.10 10.52
C ILE A 95 8.38 3.68 10.31
N GLU A 96 7.64 3.44 9.21
CA GLU A 96 7.09 2.13 8.90
C GLU A 96 8.18 1.09 8.58
N PHE A 97 9.21 1.49 7.82
CA PHE A 97 10.21 0.57 7.27
C PHE A 97 11.57 0.58 8.00
N GLU A 98 11.78 1.44 9.00
CA GLU A 98 13.02 1.49 9.81
C GLU A 98 13.28 0.22 10.65
N GLU A 99 12.25 -0.61 10.87
CA GLU A 99 12.33 -1.82 11.72
C GLU A 99 12.27 -3.16 10.97
N VAL A 100 12.35 -3.17 9.62
CA VAL A 100 12.20 -4.38 8.79
C VAL A 100 13.52 -5.03 8.40
#